data_AF-A0A2N0PDK1-F1
#
_entry.id   AF-A0A2N0PDK1-F1
#
_cell.length_a   1.000
_cell.length_b   1.000
_cell.length_c   1.000
_cell.angle_alpha   90.00
_cell.angle_beta   90.00
_cell.angle_gamma   90.00
#
_symmetry.space_group_name_H-M   'P 1'
#
loop_
_entity.id
_entity.type
_entity.pdbx_description
1 polymer ?
#
loop_
_entity_poly.entity_id
_entity_poly.type
_entity_poly.pdbx_seq_one_letter_code
_entity_poly.pdbx_strand_id
1 'polypeptide(L)'
;KDLGLSELALKILENEEINGRTFFKVTKEKLECHGMKLGPVTALVDFAKEYKEKKLRSFSSYKTKKELNEMLCKYGIVSGDITCIPQFIPPTHTINESTPKFKLCIDNILRRIKNMGPVVNSNKSMQCKYISTILHTADRAVGSEELATKKRHIEEIVKKK
;
A
#
# COMPACT_ATOMS: atom_id res chain seq x y z
N LYS A 1 -0.44 15.23 15.33
CA LYS A 1 -0.22 16.58 15.92
C LYS A 1 -1.21 17.48 15.20
N ASP A 2 -2.19 18.03 15.90
CA ASP A 2 -3.05 19.05 15.31
C ASP A 2 -2.24 20.35 15.16
N LEU A 3 -2.38 21.00 14.01
CA LEU A 3 -1.67 22.25 13.69
C LEU A 3 -2.51 23.49 14.05
N GLY A 4 -3.76 23.31 14.51
CA GLY A 4 -4.62 24.41 14.91
C GLY A 4 -4.96 25.36 13.76
N LEU A 5 -5.02 24.83 12.53
CA LEU A 5 -5.34 25.64 11.36
C LEU A 5 -6.81 26.05 11.40
N SER A 6 -7.09 27.33 11.14
CA SER A 6 -8.45 27.80 10.98
C SER A 6 -9.08 27.26 9.69
N GLU A 7 -10.41 27.21 9.65
CA GLU A 7 -11.15 26.82 8.44
C GLU A 7 -10.75 27.68 7.21
N LEU A 8 -10.49 28.97 7.43
CA LEU A 8 -10.02 29.87 6.38
C LEU A 8 -8.63 29.48 5.86
N ALA A 9 -7.70 29.08 6.74
CA ALA A 9 -6.39 28.61 6.31
C ALA A 9 -6.51 27.31 5.50
N LEU A 10 -7.40 26.40 5.90
CA LEU A 10 -7.67 25.18 5.13
C LEU A 10 -8.25 25.49 3.75
N LYS A 11 -9.21 26.41 3.65
CA LYS A 11 -9.78 26.87 2.37
C LYS A 11 -8.73 27.48 1.44
N ILE A 12 -7.74 28.21 1.96
CA ILE A 12 -6.64 28.73 1.14
C ILE A 12 -5.81 27.57 0.55
N LEU A 13 -5.47 26.57 1.36
CA LEU A 13 -4.72 25.40 0.87
C LEU A 13 -5.50 24.63 -0.19
N GLU A 14 -6.82 24.53 -0.03
CA GLU A 14 -7.73 23.88 -0.97
C GLU A 14 -7.84 24.65 -2.30
N ASN A 15 -8.08 25.96 -2.23
CA ASN A 15 -8.21 26.82 -3.42
C ASN A 15 -6.92 26.89 -4.24
N GLU A 16 -5.76 26.86 -3.59
CA GLU A 16 -4.44 26.84 -4.24
C GLU A 16 -4.00 25.42 -4.62
N GLU A 17 -4.87 24.41 -4.46
CA GLU A 17 -4.63 23.01 -4.76
C GLU A 17 -3.33 22.46 -4.14
N ILE A 18 -2.99 22.91 -2.93
CA ILE A 18 -1.77 22.52 -2.22
C ILE A 18 -1.93 21.11 -1.67
N ASN A 19 -1.45 20.13 -2.44
CA ASN A 19 -1.37 18.74 -2.03
C ASN A 19 -0.07 18.42 -1.28
N GLY A 20 0.04 17.21 -0.72
CA GLY A 20 1.21 16.80 0.07
C GLY A 20 2.56 16.86 -0.66
N ARG A 21 2.59 16.82 -2.01
CA ARG A 21 3.82 16.93 -2.79
C ARG A 21 4.22 18.41 -3.01
N THR A 22 3.26 19.28 -3.27
CA THR A 22 3.51 20.72 -3.45
C THR A 22 3.68 21.45 -2.11
N PHE A 23 3.12 20.92 -1.03
CA PHE A 23 3.21 21.44 0.32
C PHE A 23 4.65 21.77 0.76
N PHE A 24 5.61 20.84 0.55
CA PHE A 24 7.01 21.07 0.95
C PHE A 24 7.79 22.05 0.08
N LYS A 25 7.17 22.55 -1.00
CA LYS A 25 7.74 23.51 -1.95
C LYS A 25 7.13 24.91 -1.80
N VAL A 26 5.98 25.04 -1.12
CA VAL A 26 5.37 26.35 -0.87
C VAL A 26 6.25 27.12 0.13
N THR A 27 6.40 28.43 -0.10
CA THR A 27 7.17 29.29 0.80
C THR A 27 6.24 30.05 1.73
N LYS A 28 6.79 30.56 2.84
CA LYS A 28 6.08 31.40 3.79
C LYS A 28 5.40 32.58 3.10
N GLU A 29 6.16 33.27 2.25
CA GLU A 29 5.72 34.47 1.53
C GLU A 29 4.55 34.15 0.59
N LYS A 30 4.60 33.01 -0.09
CA LYS A 30 3.48 32.57 -0.94
C LYS A 30 2.22 32.36 -0.13
N LEU A 31 2.28 31.68 1.02
CA LEU A 31 1.10 31.47 1.85
C LEU A 31 0.52 32.80 2.37
N GLU A 32 1.39 33.74 2.76
CA GLU A 32 0.97 35.09 3.18
C GLU A 32 0.34 35.89 2.03
N CYS A 33 0.88 35.80 0.81
CA CYS A 33 0.31 36.45 -0.39
C CYS A 33 -1.11 35.95 -0.73
N HIS A 34 -1.41 34.68 -0.46
CA HIS A 34 -2.76 34.13 -0.67
C HIS A 34 -3.70 34.41 0.53
N GLY A 35 -3.32 35.33 1.42
CA GLY A 35 -4.16 35.81 2.51
C GLY A 35 -4.09 34.98 3.79
N MET A 36 -3.13 34.05 3.92
CA MET A 36 -2.97 33.26 5.13
C MET A 36 -2.31 34.11 6.22
N LYS A 37 -2.89 34.09 7.43
CA LYS A 37 -2.35 34.84 8.58
C LYS A 37 -1.01 34.24 9.05
N LEU A 38 -0.16 35.09 9.61
CA LEU A 38 1.19 34.74 10.10
C LEU A 38 1.21 33.51 11.04
N GLY A 39 0.22 33.36 11.93
CA GLY A 39 0.13 32.22 12.86
C GLY A 39 0.07 30.87 12.13
N PRO A 40 -1.00 30.58 11.35
CA PRO A 40 -1.10 29.38 10.52
C PRO A 40 0.11 29.16 9.61
N VAL A 41 0.63 30.22 8.97
CA VAL A 41 1.81 30.11 8.10
C VAL A 41 3.03 29.61 8.87
N THR A 42 3.27 30.18 10.05
CA THR A 42 4.42 29.80 10.89
C THR A 42 4.28 28.35 11.36
N ALA A 43 3.08 27.94 11.79
CA ALA A 43 2.80 26.56 12.17
C ALA A 43 3.05 25.55 11.03
N LEU A 44 2.65 25.88 9.79
CA LEU A 44 2.89 25.04 8.62
C LEU A 44 4.39 24.94 8.26
N VAL A 45 5.10 26.06 8.30
CA VAL A 45 6.54 26.11 7.98
C VAL A 45 7.35 25.32 9.02
N ASP A 46 7.06 25.51 10.30
CA ASP A 46 7.72 24.78 11.38
C ASP A 46 7.41 23.28 11.30
N PHE A 47 6.15 22.91 10.99
CA PHE A 47 5.78 21.52 10.77
C PHE A 47 6.54 20.90 9.59
N ALA A 48 6.65 21.61 8.46
CA ALA A 48 7.38 21.14 7.30
C ALA A 48 8.87 20.94 7.61
N LYS A 49 9.47 21.81 8.42
CA LYS A 49 10.85 21.70 8.89
C LYS A 49 11.03 20.53 9.86
N GLU A 50 10.17 20.41 10.87
CA GLU A 50 10.13 19.29 11.82
C GLU A 50 10.02 17.96 11.06
N TYR A 51 9.20 17.89 10.00
CA TYR A 51 9.04 16.69 9.19
C TYR A 51 10.28 16.37 8.33
N LYS A 52 10.97 17.38 7.77
CA LYS A 52 12.22 17.16 7.02
C LYS A 52 13.35 16.67 7.93
N GLU A 53 13.40 17.15 9.17
CA GLU A 53 14.39 16.75 10.17
C GLU A 53 14.06 15.39 10.79
N LYS A 54 12.78 15.13 11.08
CA LYS A 54 12.26 13.80 11.39
C LYS A 54 12.16 12.97 10.11
N LYS A 55 13.30 12.59 9.54
CA LYS A 55 13.34 11.46 8.60
C LYS A 55 12.59 10.31 9.26
N LEU A 56 11.41 9.97 8.73
CA LEU A 56 10.71 8.77 9.12
C LEU A 56 11.74 7.64 9.00
N ARG A 57 12.01 7.00 10.14
CA ARG A 57 12.91 5.85 10.19
C ARG A 57 12.46 4.92 9.07
N SER A 58 13.33 4.69 8.08
CA SER A 58 12.91 3.91 6.91
C SER A 58 12.44 2.54 7.38
N PHE A 59 11.36 2.01 6.80
CA PHE A 59 10.89 0.68 7.18
C PHE A 59 11.99 -0.40 7.02
N SER A 60 12.93 -0.18 6.10
CA SER A 60 14.13 -1.02 5.91
C SER A 60 15.16 -0.94 7.04
N SER A 61 15.09 0.07 7.91
CA SER A 61 16.03 0.25 9.02
C SER A 61 15.58 -0.42 10.33
N TYR A 62 14.37 -0.97 10.39
CA TYR A 62 13.93 -1.84 11.49
C TYR A 62 14.51 -3.24 11.25
N LYS A 63 15.67 -3.51 11.86
CA LYS A 63 16.44 -4.74 11.59
C LYS A 63 16.13 -5.84 12.60
N THR A 64 15.61 -5.47 13.78
CA THR A 64 15.39 -6.40 14.88
C THR A 64 13.90 -6.59 15.18
N LYS A 65 13.56 -7.76 15.73
CA LYS A 65 12.20 -8.06 16.20
C LYS A 65 11.72 -7.06 17.25
N LYS A 66 12.62 -6.60 18.14
CA LYS A 66 12.33 -5.59 19.16
C LYS A 66 11.88 -4.27 18.54
N GLU A 67 12.63 -3.76 17.58
CA GLU A 67 12.31 -2.48 16.92
C GLU A 67 11.01 -2.57 16.10
N LEU A 68 10.77 -3.71 15.44
CA LEU A 68 9.51 -3.97 14.75
C LEU A 68 8.33 -3.98 15.73
N ASN A 69 8.47 -4.67 16.87
CA ASN A 69 7.44 -4.72 17.90
C ASN A 69 7.17 -3.34 18.50
N GLU A 70 8.22 -2.55 18.80
CA GLU A 70 8.06 -1.16 19.26
C GLU A 70 7.32 -0.30 18.23
N MET A 71 7.59 -0.49 16.93
CA MET A 71 6.87 0.20 15.86
C MET A 71 5.41 -0.21 15.82
N LEU A 72 5.11 -1.51 15.84
CA LEU A 72 3.74 -2.04 15.83
C LEU A 72 2.92 -1.57 17.03
N CYS A 73 3.51 -1.52 18.22
CA CYS A 73 2.87 -1.00 19.42
C CYS A 73 2.43 0.47 19.27
N LYS A 74 3.19 1.31 18.55
CA LYS A 74 2.78 2.71 18.28
C LYS A 74 1.50 2.80 17.46
N TYR A 75 1.19 1.78 16.68
CA TYR A 75 -0.04 1.68 15.90
C TYR A 75 -1.12 0.84 16.61
N GLY A 76 -0.97 0.57 17.92
CA GLY A 76 -1.93 -0.22 18.70
C GLY A 76 -1.89 -1.72 18.42
N ILE A 77 -0.90 -2.19 17.64
CA ILE A 77 -0.70 -3.62 17.36
C ILE A 77 0.21 -4.17 18.45
N VAL A 78 -0.40 -4.61 19.55
CA VAL A 78 0.33 -5.21 20.67
C VAL A 78 0.78 -6.61 20.27
N SER A 79 2.10 -6.79 20.24
CA SER A 79 2.79 -8.01 19.81
C SER A 79 2.33 -9.25 20.58
N GLY A 80 1.50 -10.07 19.94
CA GLY A 80 1.07 -11.37 20.42
C GLY A 80 -0.09 -11.93 19.60
N ASP A 81 -0.96 -11.04 19.13
CA ASP A 81 -2.14 -11.43 18.37
C ASP A 81 -2.24 -10.65 17.06
N ILE A 82 -2.06 -11.35 15.93
CA ILE A 82 -2.22 -10.79 14.59
C ILE A 82 -3.68 -10.56 14.23
N THR A 83 -4.63 -11.03 15.05
CA THR A 83 -6.06 -10.80 14.85
C THR A 83 -6.43 -9.32 14.92
N CYS A 84 -5.60 -8.49 15.57
CA CYS A 84 -5.73 -7.04 15.58
C CYS A 84 -5.48 -6.40 14.21
N ILE A 85 -4.83 -7.11 13.28
CA ILE A 85 -4.68 -6.65 11.89
C ILE A 85 -5.98 -7.02 11.17
N PRO A 86 -6.73 -6.04 10.62
CA PRO A 86 -7.93 -6.33 9.84
C PRO A 86 -7.61 -7.34 8.75
N GLN A 87 -8.26 -8.50 8.80
CA GLN A 87 -8.10 -9.50 7.74
C GLN A 87 -8.74 -8.95 6.47
N PHE A 88 -7.98 -8.98 5.38
CA PHE A 88 -8.54 -8.67 4.07
C PHE A 88 -9.54 -9.77 3.71
N ILE A 89 -10.82 -9.41 3.64
CA ILE A 89 -11.88 -10.29 3.14
C ILE A 89 -12.06 -9.98 1.65
N PRO A 90 -11.48 -10.78 0.73
CA PRO A 90 -11.68 -10.55 -0.68
C PRO A 90 -13.16 -10.73 -1.06
N PRO A 91 -13.69 -9.92 -2.00
CA PRO A 91 -14.95 -10.23 -2.65
C PRO A 91 -14.87 -11.65 -3.25
N THR A 92 -15.84 -12.49 -2.93
CA THR A 92 -15.95 -13.83 -3.49
C THR A 92 -16.79 -13.77 -4.76
N HIS A 93 -16.31 -14.43 -5.81
CA HIS A 93 -17.07 -14.60 -7.05
C HIS A 93 -17.49 -16.05 -7.16
N THR A 94 -18.79 -16.31 -7.34
CA THR A 94 -19.31 -17.65 -7.58
C THR A 94 -18.87 -18.11 -8.97
N ILE A 95 -17.97 -19.08 -9.01
CA ILE A 95 -17.53 -19.71 -10.26
C ILE A 95 -18.43 -20.91 -10.52
N ASN A 96 -19.03 -20.97 -11.70
CA ASN A 96 -19.78 -22.15 -12.10
C ASN A 96 -18.80 -23.25 -12.55
N GLU A 97 -18.62 -24.27 -11.71
CA GLU A 97 -17.72 -25.39 -11.93
C GLU A 97 -18.11 -26.26 -13.15
N SER A 98 -19.38 -26.23 -13.57
CA SER A 98 -19.82 -26.96 -14.76
C SER A 98 -19.44 -26.25 -16.07
N THR A 99 -18.90 -25.03 -16.01
CA THR A 99 -18.50 -24.32 -17.22
C THR A 99 -17.23 -24.93 -17.84
N PRO A 100 -17.20 -25.11 -19.17
CA PRO A 100 -16.00 -25.57 -19.87
C PRO A 100 -14.76 -24.68 -19.59
N LYS A 101 -14.98 -23.38 -19.32
CA LYS A 101 -13.92 -22.42 -18.97
C LYS A 101 -13.24 -22.76 -17.64
N PHE A 102 -13.99 -23.18 -16.63
CA PHE A 102 -13.43 -23.60 -15.34
C PHE A 102 -12.59 -24.88 -15.49
N LYS A 103 -13.13 -25.89 -16.17
CA LYS A 103 -12.42 -27.14 -16.43
C LYS A 103 -11.11 -26.89 -17.19
N LEU A 104 -11.15 -26.07 -18.25
CA LEU A 104 -9.98 -25.67 -19.03
C LEU A 104 -8.94 -24.90 -18.19
N CYS A 105 -9.40 -24.08 -17.23
CA CYS A 105 -8.52 -23.38 -16.29
C CYS A 105 -7.77 -24.36 -15.39
N ILE A 106 -8.49 -25.31 -14.78
CA ILE A 106 -7.91 -26.34 -13.91
C ILE A 106 -6.90 -27.19 -14.69
N ASP A 107 -7.27 -27.67 -15.89
CA ASP A 107 -6.37 -28.45 -16.74
C ASP A 107 -5.09 -27.67 -17.10
N ASN A 108 -5.21 -26.37 -17.35
CA ASN A 108 -4.06 -25.50 -17.61
C ASN A 108 -3.18 -25.29 -16.37
N ILE A 109 -3.77 -25.13 -15.19
CA ILE A 109 -3.03 -25.02 -13.93
C ILE A 109 -2.26 -26.32 -13.68
N LEU A 110 -2.93 -27.46 -13.76
CA LEU A 110 -2.32 -28.78 -13.55
C LEU A 110 -1.18 -29.05 -14.54
N ARG A 111 -1.38 -28.73 -15.82
CA ARG A 111 -0.32 -28.85 -16.85
C ARG A 111 0.89 -27.99 -16.53
N ARG A 112 0.69 -26.75 -16.10
CA ARG A 112 1.79 -25.82 -15.77
C ARG A 112 2.55 -26.26 -14.53
N ILE A 113 1.85 -26.69 -13.48
CA ILE A 113 2.46 -27.24 -12.27
C ILE A 113 3.28 -28.48 -12.61
N LYS A 114 2.73 -29.41 -13.39
CA LYS A 114 3.42 -30.63 -13.84
C LYS A 114 4.73 -30.31 -14.58
N ASN A 115 4.71 -29.30 -15.46
CA ASN A 115 5.89 -28.86 -16.20
C ASN A 115 6.96 -28.20 -15.31
N MET A 116 6.58 -27.64 -14.16
CA MET A 116 7.53 -27.02 -13.22
C MET A 116 8.18 -28.04 -12.28
N GLY A 117 7.68 -29.27 -12.23
CA GLY A 117 8.21 -30.35 -11.38
C GLY A 117 7.68 -30.35 -9.95
N PRO A 118 8.26 -31.17 -9.06
CA PRO A 118 7.88 -31.19 -7.64
C PRO A 118 8.54 -30.05 -6.86
N VAL A 119 7.77 -29.44 -5.95
CA VAL A 119 8.23 -28.37 -5.04
C VAL A 119 8.71 -29.01 -3.72
N VAL A 120 9.78 -29.82 -3.79
CA VAL A 120 10.39 -30.41 -2.58
C VAL A 120 11.65 -29.61 -2.24
N ASN A 121 11.77 -29.16 -0.98
CA ASN A 121 12.87 -28.31 -0.49
C ASN A 121 13.08 -27.00 -1.28
N SER A 122 12.03 -26.48 -1.88
CA SER A 122 12.13 -25.31 -2.77
C SER A 122 12.37 -24.02 -1.98
N ASN A 123 13.27 -23.17 -2.46
CA ASN A 123 13.43 -21.83 -1.89
C ASN A 123 12.16 -20.97 -2.09
N LYS A 124 12.03 -19.90 -1.32
CA LYS A 124 10.86 -19.00 -1.32
C LYS A 124 10.56 -18.41 -2.71
N SER A 125 11.58 -18.21 -3.54
CA SER A 125 11.43 -17.73 -4.92
C SER A 125 10.65 -18.71 -5.79
N MET A 126 10.98 -20.00 -5.69
CA MET A 126 10.27 -21.05 -6.40
C MET A 126 8.81 -21.16 -5.92
N GLN A 127 8.56 -21.12 -4.61
CA GLN A 127 7.20 -21.13 -4.07
C GLN A 127 6.36 -19.96 -4.59
N CYS A 128 6.94 -18.75 -4.61
CA CYS A 128 6.29 -17.56 -5.18
C CYS A 128 5.97 -17.75 -6.67
N LYS A 129 6.85 -18.40 -7.43
CA LYS A 129 6.64 -18.67 -8.87
C LYS A 129 5.46 -19.61 -9.11
N TYR A 130 5.28 -20.62 -8.25
CA TYR A 130 4.11 -21.52 -8.31
C TYR A 130 2.82 -20.77 -8.00
N ILE A 131 2.79 -20.04 -6.89
CA ILE A 131 1.62 -19.25 -6.47
C ILE A 131 1.24 -18.24 -7.56
N SER A 132 2.22 -17.50 -8.08
CA SER A 132 2.00 -16.53 -9.18
C SER A 132 1.43 -17.22 -10.42
N THR A 133 1.91 -18.40 -10.77
CA THR A 133 1.43 -19.15 -11.95
C THR A 133 -0.02 -19.59 -11.79
N ILE A 134 -0.40 -20.09 -10.61
CA ILE A 134 -1.78 -20.48 -10.29
C ILE A 134 -2.69 -19.26 -10.38
N LEU A 135 -2.32 -18.17 -9.70
CA LEU A 135 -3.11 -16.93 -9.66
C LEU A 135 -3.29 -16.32 -11.05
N HIS A 136 -2.23 -16.21 -11.86
CA HIS A 136 -2.34 -15.65 -13.22
C HIS A 136 -3.16 -16.53 -14.17
N THR A 137 -3.22 -17.83 -13.94
CA THR A 137 -4.01 -18.74 -14.78
C THR A 137 -5.49 -18.70 -14.37
N ALA A 138 -5.77 -18.59 -13.07
CA ALA A 138 -7.12 -18.40 -12.54
C ALA A 138 -7.72 -17.04 -12.95
N ASP A 139 -6.93 -15.97 -12.90
CA ASP A 139 -7.32 -14.62 -13.32
C ASP A 139 -7.86 -14.58 -14.77
N ARG A 140 -7.18 -15.28 -15.68
CA ARG A 140 -7.60 -15.39 -17.09
C ARG A 140 -8.92 -16.14 -17.29
N ALA A 141 -9.31 -16.99 -16.34
CA ALA A 141 -10.57 -17.74 -16.42
C ALA A 141 -11.76 -16.95 -15.89
N VAL A 142 -11.53 -16.04 -14.93
CA VAL A 142 -12.56 -15.16 -14.35
C VAL A 142 -12.87 -13.99 -15.28
N GLY A 143 -11.95 -13.61 -16.18
CA GLY A 143 -12.21 -12.62 -17.23
C GLY A 143 -12.56 -11.23 -16.71
N SER A 144 -12.33 -10.93 -15.42
CA SER A 144 -12.71 -9.64 -14.85
C SER A 144 -11.63 -8.60 -15.17
N GLU A 145 -12.03 -7.56 -15.92
CA GLU A 145 -11.27 -6.32 -16.12
C GLU A 145 -10.87 -5.65 -14.78
N GLU A 146 -11.63 -5.95 -13.71
CA GLU A 146 -11.47 -5.40 -12.37
C GLU A 146 -10.27 -5.98 -11.58
N LEU A 147 -9.90 -7.25 -11.78
CA LEU A 147 -8.70 -7.84 -11.14
C LEU A 147 -7.40 -7.39 -11.82
N ALA A 148 -7.42 -7.10 -13.13
CA ALA A 148 -6.23 -6.64 -13.85
C ALA A 148 -5.68 -5.32 -13.27
N THR A 149 -6.58 -4.45 -12.80
CA THR A 149 -6.23 -3.19 -12.12
C THR A 149 -5.63 -3.45 -10.73
N LYS A 150 -6.15 -4.42 -9.97
CA LYS A 150 -5.61 -4.82 -8.66
C LYS A 150 -4.27 -5.54 -8.77
N LYS A 151 -4.09 -6.38 -9.80
CA LYS A 151 -2.82 -7.05 -10.13
C LYS A 151 -1.72 -6.02 -10.43
N ARG A 152 -2.03 -5.00 -11.24
CA ARG A 152 -1.09 -3.90 -11.54
C ARG A 152 -0.66 -3.15 -10.27
N HIS A 153 -1.59 -2.97 -9.33
CA HIS A 153 -1.30 -2.34 -8.03
C HIS A 153 -0.37 -3.19 -7.15
N ILE A 154 -0.58 -4.51 -7.09
CA ILE A 154 0.28 -5.44 -6.33
C ILE A 154 1.68 -5.55 -6.98
N GLU A 155 1.76 -5.63 -8.31
CA GLU A 155 3.04 -5.67 -9.03
C GLU A 155 3.86 -4.39 -8.82
N GLU A 156 3.22 -3.21 -8.82
CA GLU A 156 3.86 -1.93 -8.49
C GLU A 156 4.36 -1.87 -7.04
N ILE A 157 3.63 -2.45 -6.09
CA ILE A 157 4.07 -2.54 -4.68
C ILE A 157 5.30 -3.45 -4.55
N VAL A 158 5.33 -4.56 -5.30
CA VAL A 158 6.45 -5.52 -5.26
C VAL A 158 7.70 -4.95 -5.94
N LYS A 159 7.54 -4.15 -7.01
CA LYS A 159 8.66 -3.56 -7.77
C LYS A 159 9.30 -2.33 -7.10
N LYS A 160 8.62 -1.72 -6.14
CA LYS A 160 9.12 -0.59 -5.32
C LYS A 160 9.86 -1.01 -4.04
N LYS A 161 10.09 -2.31 -3.85
CA LYS A 161 11.02 -2.85 -2.85
C LYS A 161 12.37 -3.14 -3.49
#